data_AF-A0A7J2YGI0-F1
#
_entry.id   AF-A0A7J2YGI0-F1
#
_cell.length_a   1.000
_cell.length_b   1.000
_cell.length_c   1.000
_cell.angle_alpha   90.00
_cell.angle_beta   90.00
_cell.angle_gamma   90.00
#
_symmetry.space_group_name_H-M   'P 1'
#
loop_
_entity.id
_entity.type
_entity.pdbx_description
1 polymer ?
#
loop_
_entity_poly.entity_id
_entity_poly.type
_entity_poly.pdbx_seq_one_letter_code
_entity_poly.pdbx_strand_id
1 'polypeptide(L)'
;MAFGIPKSTEKSSDYDKLIEIFGAKKFEEELAEKFKNKHKFIQLKIVFAHRDFDKYLEEGKTGKTLAIVSGRGPSEELHMGHLVLFEFIKYLQEELNAKVFIPLSDDEKYVFQKVENLDVAYKYALSNALSIISLGFKEEDTKLYVSTRSGWVYRLAVSFSKHLTYNT
;
A
#
# COMPACT_ATOMS: atom_id res chain seq x y z
N MET A 1 41.66 -1.64 15.70
CA MET A 1 40.22 -1.84 15.99
C MET A 1 39.55 -2.30 14.70
N ALA A 2 39.26 -3.59 14.57
CA ALA A 2 38.45 -4.09 13.47
C ALA A 2 36.99 -3.78 13.79
N PHE A 3 36.35 -2.93 12.98
CA PHE A 3 34.91 -2.75 13.04
C PHE A 3 34.27 -4.11 12.77
N GLY A 4 33.50 -4.61 13.74
CA GLY A 4 32.84 -5.90 13.66
C GLY A 4 32.02 -5.99 12.38
N ILE A 5 32.19 -7.08 11.64
CA ILE A 5 31.30 -7.44 10.55
C ILE A 5 29.89 -7.47 11.13
N PRO A 6 28.93 -6.66 10.64
CA PRO A 6 27.57 -6.72 11.13
C PRO A 6 27.06 -8.14 10.85
N LYS A 7 26.78 -8.91 11.91
CA LYS A 7 26.03 -10.16 11.78
C LYS A 7 24.66 -9.77 11.23
N SER A 8 24.43 -10.04 9.95
CA SER A 8 23.08 -10.03 9.39
C SER A 8 22.24 -10.95 10.26
N THR A 9 21.14 -10.44 10.81
CA THR A 9 20.08 -11.29 11.32
C THR A 9 19.56 -12.10 10.13
N GLU A 10 20.07 -13.32 9.98
CA GLU A 10 19.64 -14.26 8.94
C GLU A 10 18.22 -14.75 9.24
N LYS A 11 17.24 -13.90 8.96
CA LYS A 11 15.96 -14.35 8.43
C LYS A 11 15.97 -14.01 6.95
N SER A 12 16.71 -14.80 6.18
CA SER A 12 16.45 -14.91 4.74
C SER A 12 15.02 -15.44 4.61
N SER A 13 14.09 -14.55 4.25
CA SER A 13 12.71 -14.97 3.99
C SER A 13 12.69 -15.67 2.65
N ASP A 14 12.23 -16.92 2.63
CA ASP A 14 12.05 -17.67 1.40
C ASP A 14 10.83 -17.12 0.65
N TYR A 15 11.07 -16.20 -0.28
CA TYR A 15 10.03 -15.51 -1.03
C TYR A 15 9.26 -16.44 -1.97
N ASP A 16 9.89 -17.49 -2.51
CA ASP A 16 9.20 -18.47 -3.35
C ASP A 16 8.21 -19.29 -2.51
N LYS A 17 8.60 -19.67 -1.29
CA LYS A 17 7.68 -20.29 -0.33
C LYS A 17 6.53 -19.37 0.08
N LEU A 18 6.78 -18.06 0.25
CA LEU A 18 5.72 -17.09 0.53
C LEU A 18 4.75 -16.97 -0.64
N ILE A 19 5.25 -16.95 -1.88
CA ILE A 19 4.41 -16.93 -3.08
C ILE A 19 3.46 -18.13 -3.10
N GLU A 20 3.98 -19.33 -2.81
CA GLU A 20 3.20 -20.57 -2.76
C GLU A 20 2.13 -20.52 -1.66
N ILE A 21 2.51 -20.20 -0.41
CA ILE A 21 1.60 -20.16 0.74
C ILE A 21 0.44 -19.18 0.51
N PHE A 22 0.73 -18.01 -0.05
CA PHE A 22 -0.28 -16.98 -0.28
C PHE A 22 -0.98 -17.13 -1.64
N GLY A 23 -0.69 -18.17 -2.43
CA GLY A 23 -1.30 -18.38 -3.75
C GLY A 23 -1.13 -17.17 -4.68
N ALA A 24 0.03 -16.53 -4.61
CA ALA A 24 0.39 -15.41 -5.48
C ALA A 24 1.08 -15.93 -6.75
N LYS A 25 1.28 -15.04 -7.73
CA LYS A 25 2.15 -15.27 -8.87
C LYS A 25 3.45 -14.52 -8.66
N LYS A 26 4.56 -15.05 -9.17
CA LYS A 26 5.84 -14.34 -9.19
C LYS A 26 5.75 -13.14 -10.12
N PHE A 27 6.39 -12.03 -9.72
CA PHE A 27 6.53 -10.87 -10.59
C PHE A 27 7.67 -11.15 -11.58
N GLU A 28 7.31 -11.69 -12.75
CA GLU A 28 8.26 -12.08 -13.80
C GLU A 28 8.75 -10.87 -14.61
N GLU A 29 9.89 -11.03 -15.29
CA GLU A 29 10.48 -9.96 -16.13
C GLU A 29 9.52 -9.51 -17.24
N GLU A 30 8.72 -10.42 -17.81
CA GLU A 30 7.71 -10.08 -18.82
C GLU A 30 6.72 -9.01 -18.31
N LEU A 31 6.38 -9.07 -17.01
CA LEU A 31 5.50 -8.09 -16.39
C LEU A 31 6.23 -6.75 -16.15
N ALA A 32 7.52 -6.81 -15.82
CA ALA A 32 8.39 -5.64 -15.70
C ALA A 32 8.52 -4.88 -17.03
N GLU A 33 8.55 -5.60 -18.16
CA GLU A 33 8.62 -4.99 -19.51
C GLU A 33 7.35 -4.23 -19.91
N LYS A 34 6.24 -4.38 -19.18
CA LYS A 34 5.02 -3.60 -19.45
C LYS A 34 5.11 -2.15 -18.98
N PHE A 35 6.14 -1.79 -18.21
CA PHE A 35 6.35 -0.44 -17.67
C PHE A 35 7.29 0.36 -18.59
N LYS A 36 6.89 1.57 -18.97
CA LYS A 36 7.71 2.49 -19.78
C LYS A 36 8.95 2.92 -19.02
N ASN A 37 8.77 3.31 -17.76
CA ASN A 37 9.85 3.70 -16.87
C ASN A 37 9.95 2.69 -15.73
N LYS A 38 10.85 1.69 -15.80
CA LYS A 38 10.95 0.70 -14.71
C LYS A 38 11.43 1.34 -13.41
N HIS A 39 10.58 1.33 -12.39
CA HIS A 39 10.97 1.81 -11.05
C HIS A 39 12.11 0.96 -10.47
N LYS A 40 12.95 1.56 -9.60
CA LYS A 40 14.06 0.84 -8.94
C LYS A 40 13.59 -0.40 -8.19
N PHE A 41 12.38 -0.39 -7.61
CA PHE A 41 11.86 -1.56 -6.90
C PHE A 41 11.51 -2.73 -7.82
N ILE A 42 11.14 -2.44 -9.07
CA ILE A 42 10.92 -3.46 -10.08
C ILE A 42 12.30 -3.99 -10.54
N GLN A 43 13.22 -3.08 -10.87
CA GLN A 43 14.58 -3.45 -11.32
C GLN A 43 15.37 -4.27 -10.28
N LEU A 44 15.25 -3.91 -9.00
CA LEU A 44 15.91 -4.60 -7.88
C LEU A 44 15.12 -5.81 -7.37
N LYS A 45 14.01 -6.17 -8.01
CA LYS A 45 13.13 -7.28 -7.60
C LYS A 45 12.63 -7.19 -6.16
N ILE A 46 12.47 -5.96 -5.66
CA ILE A 46 11.83 -5.67 -4.36
C ILE A 46 10.33 -5.98 -4.47
N VAL A 47 9.71 -5.69 -5.60
CA VAL A 47 8.38 -6.21 -5.95
C VAL A 47 8.57 -7.59 -6.57
N PHE A 48 8.28 -8.64 -5.81
CA PHE A 48 8.59 -10.02 -6.21
C PHE A 48 7.36 -10.88 -6.50
N ALA A 49 6.16 -10.42 -6.14
CA ALA A 49 4.92 -11.18 -6.30
C ALA A 49 3.73 -10.27 -6.64
N HIS A 50 2.70 -10.84 -7.24
CA HIS A 50 1.44 -10.15 -7.54
C HIS A 50 0.25 -11.13 -7.56
N ARG A 51 -0.98 -10.59 -7.56
CA ARG A 51 -2.20 -11.34 -7.84
C ARG A 51 -3.04 -10.57 -8.85
N ASP A 52 -3.30 -11.18 -10.00
CA ASP A 52 -4.08 -10.60 -11.11
C ASP A 52 -3.63 -9.22 -11.63
N PHE A 53 -2.44 -8.76 -11.24
CA PHE A 53 -1.86 -7.51 -11.72
C PHE A 53 -1.63 -7.50 -13.25
N ASP A 54 -1.34 -8.65 -13.85
CA ASP A 54 -1.33 -8.87 -15.29
C ASP A 54 -2.65 -8.44 -15.94
N LYS A 55 -3.79 -8.87 -15.37
CA LYS A 55 -5.13 -8.49 -15.85
C LYS A 55 -5.39 -7.00 -15.64
N TYR A 56 -5.01 -6.48 -14.48
CA TYR A 56 -5.15 -5.05 -14.16
C TYR A 56 -4.43 -4.15 -15.19
N LEU A 57 -3.22 -4.53 -15.62
CA LEU A 57 -2.50 -3.80 -16.66
C LEU A 57 -3.18 -3.91 -18.03
N GLU A 58 -3.72 -5.08 -18.40
CA GLU A 58 -4.46 -5.22 -19.67
C GLU A 58 -5.73 -4.36 -19.69
N GLU A 59 -6.47 -4.28 -18.57
CA GLU A 59 -7.65 -3.43 -18.46
C GLU A 59 -7.33 -1.96 -18.71
N GLY A 60 -6.18 -1.48 -18.21
CA GLY A 60 -5.69 -0.13 -18.48
C GLY A 60 -5.45 0.14 -19.97
N LYS A 61 -4.95 -0.84 -20.72
CA LYS A 61 -4.74 -0.72 -22.17
C LYS A 61 -6.04 -0.61 -22.95
N THR A 62 -7.13 -1.18 -22.43
CA THR A 62 -8.48 -1.05 -23.04
C THR A 62 -9.15 0.29 -22.76
N GLY A 63 -8.46 1.22 -22.07
CA GLY A 63 -8.97 2.56 -21.75
C GLY A 63 -9.85 2.60 -20.51
N LYS A 64 -9.94 1.52 -19.72
CA LYS A 64 -10.65 1.57 -18.43
C LYS A 64 -9.87 2.43 -17.43
N THR A 65 -10.61 3.18 -16.62
CA THR A 65 -10.03 3.91 -15.50
C THR A 65 -9.52 2.93 -14.46
N LEU A 66 -8.23 3.01 -14.17
CA LEU A 66 -7.59 2.24 -13.13
C LEU A 66 -7.65 2.96 -11.78
N ALA A 67 -7.66 2.18 -10.69
CA ALA A 67 -7.61 2.70 -9.33
C ALA A 67 -6.63 1.88 -8.49
N ILE A 68 -5.81 2.58 -7.71
CA ILE A 68 -4.88 2.02 -6.73
C ILE A 68 -5.41 2.36 -5.34
N VAL A 69 -5.43 1.37 -4.46
CA VAL A 69 -5.77 1.55 -3.04
C VAL A 69 -4.60 1.09 -2.20
N SER A 70 -4.04 1.97 -1.38
CA SER A 70 -2.97 1.63 -0.43
C SER A 70 -3.14 2.45 0.85
N GLY A 71 -3.19 1.78 2.00
CA GLY A 71 -3.55 2.41 3.27
C GLY A 71 -2.36 2.71 4.18
N ARG A 72 -2.59 3.61 5.14
CA ARG A 72 -1.72 3.83 6.29
C ARG A 72 -2.53 3.76 7.57
N GLY A 73 -2.12 2.90 8.49
CA GLY A 73 -2.63 2.90 9.85
C GLY A 73 -1.86 3.89 10.73
N PRO A 74 -2.44 5.04 11.12
CA PRO A 74 -1.72 6.12 11.76
C PRO A 74 -1.62 5.91 13.27
N SER A 75 -0.50 5.33 13.72
CA SER A 75 -0.16 5.21 15.15
C SER A 75 1.09 5.99 15.56
N GLU A 76 1.80 6.54 14.59
CA GLU A 76 3.07 7.27 14.75
C GLU A 76 3.35 8.09 13.48
N GLU A 77 4.37 8.95 13.55
CA GLU A 77 4.92 9.65 12.40
C GLU A 77 5.51 8.69 11.35
N LEU A 78 5.54 9.11 10.08
CA LEU A 78 6.12 8.27 9.03
C LEU A 78 7.65 8.26 9.10
N HIS A 79 8.22 7.06 9.23
CA HIS A 79 9.62 6.82 8.94
C HIS A 79 9.86 6.45 7.46
N MET A 80 11.12 6.41 7.04
CA MET A 80 11.53 6.12 5.66
C MET A 80 10.92 4.84 5.07
N GLY A 81 10.83 3.76 5.87
CA GLY A 81 10.20 2.52 5.42
C GLY A 81 8.75 2.66 4.96
N HIS A 82 7.97 3.56 5.56
CA HIS A 82 6.61 3.83 5.11
C HIS A 82 6.58 4.72 3.86
N LEU A 83 7.45 5.74 3.80
CA LEU A 83 7.50 6.68 2.68
C LEU A 83 7.88 5.99 1.38
N VAL A 84 8.78 5.01 1.44
CA VAL A 84 9.20 4.21 0.29
C VAL A 84 8.01 3.52 -0.40
N LEU A 85 7.03 3.04 0.36
CA LEU A 85 5.82 2.45 -0.23
C LEU A 85 5.01 3.51 -0.99
N PHE A 86 4.76 4.67 -0.36
CA PHE A 86 3.96 5.73 -0.99
C PHE A 86 4.66 6.37 -2.19
N GLU A 87 5.98 6.44 -2.18
CA GLU A 87 6.77 6.85 -3.35
C GLU A 87 6.54 5.89 -4.52
N PHE A 88 6.53 4.58 -4.26
CA PHE A 88 6.20 3.58 -5.28
C PHE A 88 4.74 3.68 -5.76
N ILE A 89 3.79 3.96 -4.87
CA ILE A 89 2.37 4.20 -5.26
C ILE A 89 2.26 5.45 -6.14
N LYS A 90 2.97 6.53 -5.81
CA LYS A 90 3.02 7.75 -6.64
C LYS A 90 3.61 7.45 -8.01
N TYR A 91 4.70 6.69 -8.09
CA TYR A 91 5.24 6.21 -9.36
C TYR A 91 4.17 5.44 -10.18
N LEU A 92 3.47 4.48 -9.56
CA LEU A 92 2.43 3.70 -10.24
C LEU A 92 1.27 4.58 -10.72
N GLN A 93 0.89 5.60 -9.95
CA GLN A 93 -0.12 6.57 -10.37
C GLN A 93 0.27 7.27 -11.67
N GLU A 94 1.51 7.74 -11.76
CA GLU A 94 2.00 8.46 -12.93
C GLU A 94 2.12 7.53 -14.14
N GLU A 95 2.70 6.36 -13.95
CA GLU A 95 2.98 5.38 -15.01
C GLU A 95 1.70 4.75 -15.58
N LEU A 96 0.67 4.56 -14.75
CA LEU A 96 -0.59 3.92 -15.15
C LEU A 96 -1.74 4.91 -15.34
N ASN A 97 -1.52 6.20 -15.07
CA ASN A 97 -2.56 7.23 -15.02
C ASN A 97 -3.79 6.80 -14.19
N ALA A 98 -3.53 6.25 -13.01
CA ALA A 98 -4.55 5.65 -12.15
C ALA A 98 -5.05 6.64 -11.08
N LYS A 99 -6.30 6.49 -10.66
CA LYS A 99 -6.80 7.15 -9.44
C LYS A 99 -6.18 6.48 -8.22
N VAL A 100 -5.91 7.24 -7.17
CA VAL A 100 -5.31 6.75 -5.93
C VAL A 100 -6.22 7.03 -4.75
N PHE A 101 -6.48 6.01 -3.93
CA PHE A 101 -7.23 6.12 -2.69
C PHE A 101 -6.35 5.67 -1.53
N ILE A 102 -6.21 6.53 -0.53
CA ILE A 102 -5.35 6.28 0.63
C ILE A 102 -6.20 6.34 1.89
N PRO A 103 -6.72 5.18 2.37
CA PRO A 103 -7.34 5.11 3.67
C PRO A 103 -6.34 5.35 4.79
N LEU A 104 -6.71 6.21 5.73
CA LEU A 104 -6.03 6.42 7.01
C LEU A 104 -6.86 5.73 8.09
N SER A 105 -6.46 4.50 8.44
CA SER A 105 -7.21 3.60 9.35
C SER A 105 -6.99 3.93 10.83
N ASP A 106 -7.46 5.10 11.23
CA ASP A 106 -7.40 5.59 12.62
C ASP A 106 -8.25 4.75 13.59
N ASP A 107 -9.38 4.23 13.09
CA ASP A 107 -10.22 3.25 13.76
C ASP A 107 -9.48 1.95 14.11
N GLU A 108 -8.75 1.37 13.16
CA GLU A 108 -7.93 0.17 13.36
C GLU A 108 -6.93 0.40 14.50
N LYS A 109 -6.20 1.51 14.48
CA LYS A 109 -5.18 1.77 15.52
C LYS A 109 -5.78 1.98 16.90
N TYR A 110 -6.96 2.57 16.98
CA TYR A 110 -7.71 2.67 18.23
C TYR A 110 -8.20 1.30 18.73
N VAL A 111 -8.87 0.51 17.88
CA VAL A 111 -9.42 -0.81 18.26
C VAL A 111 -8.33 -1.78 18.69
N PHE A 112 -7.17 -1.77 18.02
CA PHE A 112 -6.01 -2.59 18.37
C PHE A 112 -5.14 -1.99 19.49
N GLN A 113 -5.63 -0.94 20.18
CA GLN A 113 -4.96 -0.30 21.33
C GLN A 113 -3.52 0.15 21.03
N LYS A 114 -3.28 0.63 19.81
CA LYS A 114 -1.99 1.20 19.39
C LYS A 114 -1.89 2.70 19.67
N VAL A 115 -3.02 3.32 20.02
CA VAL A 115 -3.16 4.73 20.40
C VAL A 115 -4.18 4.83 21.54
N GLU A 116 -4.06 5.87 22.36
CA GLU A 116 -4.89 6.05 23.56
C GLU A 116 -6.36 6.33 23.23
N ASN A 117 -6.61 7.15 22.21
CA ASN A 117 -7.95 7.58 21.80
C ASN A 117 -7.98 8.00 20.33
N LEU A 118 -9.19 8.21 19.80
CA LEU A 118 -9.40 8.60 18.41
C LEU A 118 -8.86 9.99 18.06
N ASP A 119 -8.79 10.93 19.02
CA ASP A 119 -8.22 12.25 18.76
C ASP A 119 -6.71 12.17 18.52
N VAL A 120 -6.00 11.31 19.26
CA VAL A 120 -4.58 11.00 19.01
C VAL A 120 -4.40 10.33 17.65
N ALA A 121 -5.24 9.32 17.34
CA ALA A 121 -5.22 8.64 16.04
C ALA A 121 -5.41 9.62 14.87
N TYR A 122 -6.35 10.56 15.02
CA TYR A 122 -6.64 11.57 14.02
C TYR A 122 -5.50 12.57 13.84
N LYS A 123 -4.82 12.98 14.91
CA LYS A 123 -3.62 13.83 14.81
C LYS A 123 -2.52 13.14 13.99
N TYR A 124 -2.25 11.86 14.24
CA TYR A 124 -1.32 11.10 13.42
C TYR A 124 -1.80 10.95 11.99
N ALA A 125 -3.11 10.74 11.77
CA ALA A 125 -3.67 10.65 10.43
C ALA A 125 -3.40 11.93 9.62
N LEU A 126 -3.60 13.11 10.22
CA LEU A 126 -3.30 14.39 9.58
C LEU A 126 -1.81 14.57 9.29
N SER A 127 -0.93 14.27 10.26
CA SER A 127 0.52 14.39 10.06
C SER A 127 1.03 13.44 8.96
N ASN A 128 0.55 12.20 8.96
CA ASN A 128 0.87 11.20 7.95
C ASN A 128 0.33 11.63 6.57
N ALA A 129 -0.88 12.20 6.51
CA ALA A 129 -1.47 12.72 5.28
C ALA A 129 -0.59 13.81 4.65
N LEU A 130 -0.15 14.79 5.46
CA LEU A 130 0.74 15.85 5.01
C LEU A 130 2.05 15.29 4.44
N SER A 131 2.65 14.33 5.16
CA SER A 131 3.87 13.65 4.71
C SER A 131 3.69 12.89 3.40
N ILE A 132 2.56 12.19 3.23
CA ILE A 132 2.24 11.46 1.99
C ILE A 132 2.03 12.42 0.83
N ILE A 133 1.23 13.47 1.02
CA ILE A 133 0.95 14.46 -0.03
C ILE A 133 2.23 15.18 -0.46
N SER A 134 3.18 15.39 0.45
CA SER A 134 4.47 16.02 0.14
C SER A 134 5.32 15.27 -0.90
N LEU A 135 5.03 13.99 -1.16
CA LEU A 135 5.67 13.21 -2.22
C LEU A 135 5.24 13.65 -3.63
N GLY A 136 4.20 14.49 -3.74
CA GLY A 136 3.72 15.06 -4.99
C GLY A 136 2.84 14.12 -5.79
N PHE A 137 1.80 13.54 -5.16
CA PHE A 137 0.71 12.86 -5.85
C PHE A 137 -0.09 13.84 -6.73
N LYS A 138 -0.76 13.35 -7.79
CA LYS A 138 -1.70 14.15 -8.59
C LYS A 138 -2.95 14.46 -7.78
N GLU A 139 -3.20 15.72 -7.45
CA GLU A 139 -4.26 16.13 -6.52
C GLU A 139 -5.65 15.70 -7.02
N GLU A 140 -5.95 15.93 -8.29
CA GLU A 140 -7.25 15.66 -8.93
C GLU A 140 -7.62 14.18 -8.97
N ASP A 141 -6.62 13.30 -8.94
CA ASP A 141 -6.75 11.85 -9.02
C ASP A 141 -6.40 11.15 -7.70
N THR A 142 -6.18 11.90 -6.61
CA THR A 142 -5.79 11.33 -5.32
C THR A 142 -6.75 11.69 -4.21
N LYS A 143 -7.24 10.69 -3.48
CA LYS A 143 -8.14 10.89 -2.33
C LYS A 143 -7.59 10.21 -1.08
N LEU A 144 -7.14 11.02 -0.12
CA LEU A 144 -6.87 10.58 1.25
C LEU A 144 -8.16 10.71 2.06
N TYR A 145 -8.41 9.75 2.96
CA TYR A 145 -9.57 9.82 3.84
C TYR A 145 -9.34 9.11 5.16
N VAL A 146 -9.85 9.68 6.25
CA VAL A 146 -9.78 9.10 7.59
C VAL A 146 -11.01 8.22 7.79
N SER A 147 -10.81 6.96 8.19
CA SER A 147 -11.88 5.95 8.27
C SER A 147 -13.04 6.40 9.14
N THR A 148 -12.78 6.86 10.38
CA THR A 148 -13.85 7.31 11.31
C THR A 148 -14.63 8.52 10.81
N ARG A 149 -14.05 9.31 9.89
CA ARG A 149 -14.66 10.53 9.33
C ARG A 149 -15.26 10.30 7.95
N SER A 150 -15.28 9.05 7.48
CA SER A 150 -15.69 8.69 6.12
C SER A 150 -16.89 7.75 6.14
N GLY A 151 -18.09 8.31 6.37
CA GLY A 151 -19.32 7.52 6.51
C GLY A 151 -19.66 6.59 5.32
N TRP A 152 -19.18 6.91 4.12
CA TRP A 152 -19.35 6.06 2.93
C TRP A 152 -18.59 4.72 3.04
N VAL A 153 -17.47 4.69 3.76
CA VAL A 153 -16.68 3.48 4.01
C VAL A 153 -17.48 2.52 4.89
N TYR A 154 -18.14 3.04 5.94
CA TYR A 154 -18.97 2.22 6.82
C TYR A 154 -20.11 1.53 6.07
N ARG A 155 -20.76 2.24 5.13
CA ARG A 155 -21.80 1.64 4.28
C ARG A 155 -21.27 0.47 3.45
N LEU A 156 -20.08 0.59 2.88
CA LEU A 156 -19.42 -0.50 2.16
C LEU A 156 -19.07 -1.64 3.11
N ALA A 157 -18.46 -1.35 4.26
CA ALA A 157 -18.07 -2.34 5.26
C ALA A 157 -19.26 -3.20 5.73
N VAL A 158 -20.41 -2.57 6.03
CA VAL A 158 -21.64 -3.29 6.41
C VAL A 158 -22.21 -4.13 5.25
N SER A 159 -22.04 -3.69 4.01
CA SER A 159 -22.49 -4.46 2.84
C SER A 159 -21.62 -5.70 2.64
N PHE A 160 -20.30 -5.57 2.79
CA PHE A 160 -19.36 -6.68 2.65
C PHE A 160 -19.36 -7.63 3.85
N SER A 161 -19.65 -7.16 5.06
CA SER A 161 -19.64 -8.01 6.26
C SER A 161 -20.65 -9.17 6.20
N LYS A 162 -21.70 -9.04 5.40
CA LYS A 162 -22.66 -10.14 5.15
C LYS A 162 -22.05 -11.35 4.43
N HIS A 163 -20.93 -11.16 3.75
CA HIS A 163 -20.23 -12.21 3.00
C HIS A 163 -19.05 -12.81 3.78
N LEU A 164 -18.83 -12.36 5.01
CA LEU A 164 -17.78 -12.87 5.89
C LEU A 164 -18.41 -13.46 7.14
N THR A 165 -18.01 -14.69 7.49
CA THR A 165 -18.36 -15.28 8.79
C THR A 165 -17.23 -15.03 9.77
N TYR A 166 -17.51 -15.16 11.07
CA TYR A 166 -16.46 -15.08 12.08
C TYR A 166 -15.37 -16.16 11.94
N ASN A 167 -15.68 -17.28 11.29
CA ASN A 167 -14.77 -18.43 11.14
C ASN A 167 -13.85 -18.35 9.92
N THR A 168 -14.00 -17.33 9.07
CA THR A 168 -13.22 -17.13 7.83
C THR A 168 -12.01 -16.25 8.12
#